data_AF-E1QHG4-F1
#
_entry.id   AF-E1QHG4-F1
#
_cell.length_a   1.000
_cell.length_b   1.000
_cell.length_c   1.000
_cell.angle_alpha   90.00
_cell.angle_beta   90.00
_cell.angle_gamma   90.00
#
_symmetry.space_group_name_H-M   'P 1'
#
loop_
_entity.id
_entity.type
_entity.pdbx_description
1 polymer ?
#
loop_
_entity_poly.entity_id
_entity_poly.type
_entity_poly.pdbx_seq_one_letter_code
_entity_poly.pdbx_strand_id
1 'polypeptide(L)'
;MREVDVYTSCLLPELDDGLIVPETVSRMAYFRQGIADVWDELTAEERALVAASDAVLIDAADKVAEFWRVDSVASIRERDQPPKEAWWWWLHEIAEGAFPAELLPKAARP
;
A
#
# COMPACT_ATOMS: atom_id res chain seq x y z
N MET A 1 -13.25 -11.39 9.45
CA MET A 1 -11.80 -11.15 9.37
C MET A 1 -11.62 -9.66 9.21
N ARG A 2 -10.89 -8.99 10.11
CA ARG A 2 -10.70 -7.53 10.06
C ARG A 2 -9.80 -7.20 8.87
N GLU A 3 -9.90 -5.98 8.34
CA GLU A 3 -9.07 -5.53 7.21
C GLU A 3 -7.57 -5.64 7.50
N VAL A 4 -7.16 -5.36 8.75
CA VAL A 4 -5.79 -5.57 9.25
C VAL A 4 -5.35 -7.02 9.11
N ASP A 5 -6.20 -7.99 9.46
CA ASP A 5 -5.87 -9.42 9.37
C ASP A 5 -5.62 -9.82 7.91
N VAL A 6 -6.47 -9.35 6.99
CA VAL A 6 -6.32 -9.63 5.55
C VAL A 6 -5.05 -8.99 5.01
N TYR A 7 -4.85 -7.71 5.32
CA TYR A 7 -3.70 -6.94 4.85
C TYR A 7 -2.39 -7.58 5.28
N THR A 8 -2.27 -7.90 6.57
CA THR A 8 -1.04 -8.45 7.14
C THR A 8 -0.77 -9.89 6.73
N SER A 9 -1.80 -10.71 6.54
CA SER A 9 -1.62 -12.10 6.07
C SER A 9 -1.31 -12.21 4.57
N CYS A 10 -1.75 -11.26 3.75
CA CYS A 10 -1.47 -11.23 2.31
C CYS A 10 -0.17 -10.49 1.94
N LEU A 11 0.51 -9.88 2.92
CA LEU A 11 1.76 -9.13 2.75
C LEU A 11 2.82 -9.54 3.79
N LEU A 12 2.86 -10.82 4.15
CA LEU A 12 3.96 -11.32 5.00
C LEU A 12 5.28 -11.27 4.21
N PRO A 13 6.39 -10.80 4.81
CA PRO A 13 7.69 -10.76 4.15
C PRO A 13 8.18 -12.10 3.61
N GLU A 14 7.72 -13.21 4.17
CA GLU A 14 8.09 -14.56 3.77
C GLU A 14 7.18 -15.17 2.68
N LEU A 15 6.21 -14.41 2.15
CA LEU A 15 5.37 -14.90 1.05
C LEU A 15 6.20 -15.11 -0.22
N ASP A 16 5.81 -16.13 -0.97
CA ASP A 16 6.34 -16.38 -2.31
C ASP A 16 5.98 -15.20 -3.24
N ASP A 17 6.97 -14.67 -3.96
CA ASP A 17 6.81 -13.59 -4.95
C ASP A 17 5.69 -13.87 -5.97
N GLY A 18 5.42 -15.14 -6.25
CA GLY A 18 4.34 -15.60 -7.13
C GLY A 18 2.93 -15.39 -6.57
N LEU A 19 2.78 -15.16 -5.25
CA LEU A 19 1.50 -14.84 -4.59
C LEU A 19 1.22 -13.33 -4.58
N ILE A 20 2.27 -12.51 -4.64
CA ILE A 20 2.16 -11.06 -4.77
C ILE A 20 1.98 -10.73 -6.26
N VAL A 21 0.77 -10.94 -6.75
CA VAL A 21 0.36 -10.59 -8.12
C VAL A 21 -0.27 -9.19 -8.18
N PRO A 22 -0.38 -8.57 -9.36
CA PRO A 22 -0.93 -7.22 -9.50
C PRO A 22 -2.31 -6.99 -8.87
N GLU A 23 -3.19 -8.00 -8.94
CA GLU A 23 -4.51 -7.97 -8.29
C GLU A 23 -4.38 -7.91 -6.77
N THR A 24 -3.49 -8.71 -6.17
CA THR A 24 -3.21 -8.70 -4.73
C THR A 24 -2.74 -7.33 -4.29
N VAL A 25 -1.73 -6.76 -4.97
CA VAL A 25 -1.19 -5.43 -4.65
C VAL A 25 -2.27 -4.36 -4.73
N SER A 26 -3.05 -4.37 -5.83
CA SER A 26 -4.12 -3.39 -6.01
C SER A 26 -5.16 -3.46 -4.90
N ARG A 27 -5.61 -4.69 -4.59
CA ARG A 27 -6.56 -4.94 -3.51
C ARG A 27 -6.00 -4.49 -2.15
N MET A 28 -4.73 -4.77 -1.86
CA MET A 28 -4.11 -4.40 -0.58
C MET A 28 -4.04 -2.89 -0.37
N ALA A 29 -3.85 -2.08 -1.41
CA ALA A 29 -3.93 -0.63 -1.29
C ALA A 29 -5.32 -0.13 -0.86
N TYR A 30 -6.41 -0.78 -1.33
CA TYR A 30 -7.76 -0.48 -0.82
C TYR A 30 -7.93 -0.88 0.64
N PHE A 31 -7.42 -2.04 1.06
CA PHE A 31 -7.43 -2.44 2.46
C PHE A 31 -6.62 -1.45 3.33
N ARG A 32 -5.53 -0.91 2.80
CA ARG A 32 -4.70 0.06 3.51
C ARG A 32 -5.43 1.36 3.81
N GLN A 33 -6.35 1.78 2.94
CA GLN A 33 -7.25 2.91 3.17
C GLN A 33 -8.14 2.65 4.40
N GLY A 34 -8.82 1.49 4.46
CA GLY A 34 -9.69 1.17 5.60
C GLY A 34 -8.91 1.03 6.92
N ILE A 35 -7.68 0.52 6.87
CA ILE A 35 -6.75 0.52 8.01
C ILE A 35 -6.40 1.93 8.47
N ALA A 36 -6.23 2.89 7.54
CA ALA A 36 -5.96 4.27 7.89
C ALA A 36 -7.12 4.91 8.67
N ASP A 37 -8.36 4.58 8.31
CA ASP A 37 -9.57 5.11 8.94
C ASP A 37 -9.72 4.64 10.40
N VAL A 38 -9.14 3.50 10.76
CA VAL A 38 -9.18 2.91 12.12
C VAL A 38 -7.81 2.91 12.82
N TRP A 39 -6.84 3.66 12.32
CA TRP A 39 -5.44 3.59 12.78
C TRP A 39 -5.29 3.82 14.29
N ASP A 40 -6.05 4.76 14.84
CA ASP A 40 -6.01 5.11 16.26
C ASP A 40 -6.58 4.01 17.18
N GLU A 41 -7.36 3.09 16.62
CA GLU A 41 -7.92 1.94 17.33
C GLU A 41 -6.96 0.74 17.33
N LEU A 42 -5.92 0.75 16.49
CA LEU A 42 -4.96 -0.34 16.41
C LEU A 42 -4.03 -0.38 17.63
N THR A 43 -3.81 -1.59 18.11
CA THR A 43 -2.77 -1.89 19.10
C THR A 43 -1.38 -1.62 18.53
N ALA A 44 -0.38 -1.50 19.41
CA ALA A 44 1.02 -1.33 18.99
C ALA A 44 1.52 -2.52 18.15
N GLU A 45 1.06 -3.73 18.46
CA GLU A 45 1.41 -4.96 17.74
C GLU A 45 0.81 -4.96 16.32
N GLU A 46 -0.47 -4.62 16.18
CA GLU A 46 -1.11 -4.48 14.86
C GLU A 46 -0.42 -3.41 14.01
N ARG A 47 -0.06 -2.26 14.60
CA ARG A 47 0.66 -1.19 13.88
C ARG A 47 2.04 -1.65 13.40
N ALA A 48 2.74 -2.48 14.17
CA ALA A 48 4.02 -3.04 13.76
C ALA A 48 3.86 -4.01 12.59
N LEU A 49 2.83 -4.85 12.61
CA LEU A 49 2.50 -5.75 11.49
C LEU A 49 2.13 -4.98 10.23
N VAL A 50 1.32 -3.92 10.36
CA VAL A 50 0.98 -3.04 9.23
C VAL A 50 2.24 -2.37 8.69
N ALA A 51 3.15 -1.89 9.54
CA ALA A 51 4.40 -1.28 9.06
C ALA A 51 5.29 -2.25 8.28
N ALA A 52 5.36 -3.51 8.68
CA ALA A 52 6.07 -4.55 7.92
C ALA A 52 5.38 -4.84 6.58
N SER A 53 4.05 -4.93 6.60
CA SER A 53 3.23 -5.17 5.39
C SER A 53 3.30 -3.98 4.42
N ASP A 54 3.34 -2.75 4.92
CA ASP A 54 3.52 -1.53 4.14
C ASP A 54 4.85 -1.58 3.36
N ALA A 55 5.93 -2.10 3.95
CA ALA A 55 7.21 -2.26 3.27
C ALA A 55 7.11 -3.26 2.10
N VAL A 56 6.43 -4.39 2.30
CA VAL A 56 6.18 -5.38 1.24
C VAL A 56 5.32 -4.80 0.13
N LEU A 57 4.28 -4.03 0.47
CA LEU A 57 3.43 -3.37 -0.52
C LEU A 57 4.20 -2.34 -1.37
N ILE A 58 5.11 -1.60 -0.75
CA ILE A 58 5.97 -0.62 -1.40
C ILE A 58 6.98 -1.29 -2.33
N ASP A 59 7.60 -2.39 -1.89
CA ASP A 59 8.54 -3.17 -2.72
C ASP A 59 7.85 -3.77 -3.95
N ALA A 60 6.58 -4.15 -3.80
CA ALA A 60 5.75 -4.69 -4.88
C ALA A 60 5.08 -3.63 -5.79
N ALA A 61 5.40 -2.34 -5.61
CA ALA A 61 4.72 -1.26 -6.32
C ALA A 61 4.93 -1.30 -7.85
N ASP A 62 6.08 -1.81 -8.30
CA ASP A 62 6.42 -1.97 -9.72
C ASP A 62 5.41 -2.86 -10.47
N LYS A 63 4.87 -3.87 -9.77
CA LYS A 63 3.87 -4.81 -10.31
C LYS A 63 2.59 -4.12 -10.75
N VAL A 64 2.29 -2.91 -10.23
CA VAL A 64 1.06 -2.18 -10.55
C VAL A 64 1.25 -0.87 -11.29
N ALA A 65 2.49 -0.38 -11.39
CA ALA A 65 2.78 0.96 -11.87
C ALA A 65 2.24 1.24 -13.28
N GLU A 66 2.41 0.28 -14.22
CA GLU A 66 2.01 0.47 -15.62
C GLU A 66 0.52 0.73 -15.78
N PHE A 67 -0.33 -0.06 -15.12
CA PHE A 67 -1.77 0.07 -15.28
C PHE A 67 -2.37 1.14 -14.36
N TRP A 68 -1.83 1.34 -13.15
CA TRP A 68 -2.30 2.41 -12.25
C TRP A 68 -2.11 3.81 -12.80
N ARG A 69 -1.24 3.99 -13.80
CA ARG A 69 -1.08 5.25 -14.52
C ARG A 69 -2.33 5.62 -15.33
N VAL A 70 -3.08 4.64 -15.83
CA VAL A 70 -4.10 4.83 -16.88
C VAL A 70 -5.45 4.16 -16.59
N ASP A 71 -5.55 3.39 -15.51
CA ASP A 71 -6.74 2.61 -15.17
C ASP A 71 -7.75 3.39 -14.31
N SER A 72 -8.69 2.66 -13.70
CA SER A 72 -9.68 3.20 -12.78
C SER A 72 -9.07 3.89 -11.56
N VAL A 73 -7.86 3.51 -11.11
CA VAL A 73 -7.18 4.17 -9.99
C VAL A 73 -6.73 5.57 -10.39
N ALA A 74 -6.30 5.78 -11.64
CA ALA A 74 -6.03 7.14 -12.16
C ALA A 74 -7.29 8.02 -12.10
N SER A 75 -8.43 7.50 -12.58
CA SER A 75 -9.70 8.22 -12.49
C SER A 75 -10.15 8.50 -11.05
N ILE A 76 -9.92 7.56 -10.12
CA ILE A 76 -10.20 7.75 -8.69
C ILE A 76 -9.32 8.88 -8.14
N ARG A 77 -8.02 8.91 -8.45
CA ARG A 77 -7.12 9.99 -8.00
C ARG A 77 -7.52 11.35 -8.55
N GLU A 78 -7.91 11.44 -9.82
CA GLU A 78 -8.37 12.70 -10.42
C GLU A 78 -9.64 13.22 -9.75
N ARG A 79 -10.57 12.31 -9.43
CA ARG A 79 -11.85 12.65 -8.80
C ARG A 79 -11.71 13.00 -7.32
N ASP A 80 -11.03 12.15 -6.56
CA ASP A 80 -11.01 12.21 -5.10
C ASP A 80 -9.81 12.98 -4.55
N GLN A 81 -8.79 13.22 -5.38
CA GLN A 81 -7.56 13.95 -5.05
C GLN A 81 -6.98 13.56 -3.68
N PRO A 82 -6.68 12.26 -3.46
CA PRO A 82 -6.17 11.81 -2.17
C PRO A 82 -4.88 12.55 -1.83
N PRO A 83 -4.67 12.94 -0.56
CA PRO A 83 -3.44 13.61 -0.16
C PRO A 83 -2.23 12.68 -0.36
N LYS A 84 -1.02 13.24 -0.45
CA LYS A 84 0.20 12.43 -0.64
C LYS A 84 0.49 11.56 0.58
N GLU A 85 0.07 11.96 1.78
CA GLU A 85 0.13 11.18 3.01
C GLU A 85 -0.58 9.82 2.88
N ALA A 86 -1.59 9.73 2.00
CA ALA A 86 -2.22 8.47 1.60
C ALA A 86 -1.41 7.79 0.48
N TRP A 87 -0.13 7.53 0.76
CA TRP A 87 0.88 7.05 -0.20
C TRP A 87 0.45 5.78 -0.96
N TRP A 88 -0.43 4.94 -0.38
CA TRP A 88 -0.94 3.72 -1.01
C TRP A 88 -1.75 3.98 -2.29
N TRP A 89 -2.21 5.22 -2.55
CA TRP A 89 -2.81 5.61 -3.83
C TRP A 89 -1.78 5.92 -4.92
N TRP A 90 -0.52 6.06 -4.55
CA TRP A 90 0.56 6.59 -5.36
C TRP A 90 1.65 5.55 -5.66
N LEU A 91 1.31 4.23 -5.62
CA LEU A 91 2.27 3.14 -5.87
C LEU A 91 3.03 3.29 -7.20
N HIS A 92 2.36 3.77 -8.27
CA HIS A 92 3.03 4.07 -9.54
C HIS A 92 4.16 5.11 -9.41
N GLU A 93 3.93 6.22 -8.70
CA GLU A 93 4.99 7.22 -8.47
C GLU A 93 6.10 6.68 -7.56
N ILE A 94 5.78 5.79 -6.61
CA ILE A 94 6.76 5.15 -5.74
C ILE A 94 7.67 4.25 -6.57
N ALA A 95 7.10 3.39 -7.41
CA ALA A 95 7.85 2.52 -8.32
C ALA A 95 8.73 3.30 -9.31
N GLU A 96 8.28 4.49 -9.72
CA GLU A 96 9.01 5.37 -10.65
C GLU A 96 10.05 6.26 -9.95
N GLY A 97 10.13 6.22 -8.61
CA GLY A 97 11.01 7.10 -7.83
C GLY A 97 10.62 8.58 -7.87
N ALA A 98 9.38 8.89 -8.26
CA ALA A 98 8.83 10.25 -8.32
C ALA A 98 8.13 10.67 -7.01
N PHE A 99 7.78 9.71 -6.15
CA PHE A 99 7.09 9.97 -4.90
C PHE A 99 8.03 10.53 -3.81
N PRO A 100 7.61 11.52 -3.00
CA PRO A 100 8.45 12.09 -1.94
C PRO A 100 8.79 11.05 -0.84
N ALA A 101 10.07 10.73 -0.68
CA ALA A 101 10.53 9.69 0.26
C ALA A 101 10.22 10.02 1.73
N GLU A 102 10.11 11.31 2.08
CA GLU A 102 9.76 11.78 3.42
C GLU A 102 8.32 11.45 3.82
N LEU A 103 7.45 11.16 2.85
CA LEU A 103 6.05 10.78 3.06
C LEU A 103 5.87 9.26 3.14
N LEU A 104 6.88 8.46 2.79
CA LEU A 104 6.82 7.02 2.97
C LEU A 104 6.85 6.63 4.46
N PRO A 105 6.24 5.49 4.82
CA PRO A 105 6.40 4.89 6.14
C PRO A 105 7.88 4.75 6.51
N LYS A 106 8.25 5.08 7.75
CA LYS A 106 9.66 5.06 8.20
C LYS A 106 10.37 3.73 7.94
N ALA A 107 9.65 2.61 8.03
CA ALA A 107 10.18 1.27 7.80
C ALA A 107 10.51 0.98 6.33
N ALA A 108 9.98 1.77 5.40
CA ALA A 108 10.09 1.56 3.95
C ALA A 108 10.84 2.70 3.24
N ARG A 109 11.55 3.56 3.99
CA ARG A 109 12.40 4.61 3.41
C ARG A 109 13.74 3.99 2.98
N PRO A 110 14.30 4.39 1.83
CA PRO A 110 15.64 3.99 1.41
C PRO A 110 16.75 4.52 2.34
#